data_AF-A0A162TTS6-F1
#
_entry.id   AF-A0A162TTS6-F1
#
_cell.length_a   1.000
_cell.length_b   1.000
_cell.length_c   1.000
_cell.angle_alpha   90.00
_cell.angle_beta   90.00
_cell.angle_gamma   90.00
#
_symmetry.space_group_name_H-M   'P 1'
#
loop_
_entity.id
_entity.type
_entity.pdbx_description
1 polymer ?
#
loop_
_entity_poly.entity_id
_entity_poly.type
_entity_poly.pdbx_seq_one_letter_code
_entity_poly.pdbx_strand_id
1 'polypeptide(L)' 'IYVHCKAGKSRSAAAILAYLVISENWTLKKAYRHIVKARPNISPNIGFVAELMKMEE' A
#
# COMPACT_ATOMS: atom_id res chain seq x y z
N ILE A 1 -6.00 -1.33 -15.38
CA ILE A 1 -4.75 -2.03 -15.02
C ILE A 1 -5.06 -3.02 -13.89
N TYR A 2 -4.57 -4.26 -13.96
CA TYR A 2 -4.72 -5.25 -12.87
C TYR A 2 -3.38 -5.43 -12.14
N VAL A 3 -3.34 -5.11 -10.84
CA VAL A 3 -2.13 -5.21 -10.01
C VAL A 3 -2.25 -6.41 -9.08
N HIS A 4 -1.31 -7.35 -9.16
CA HIS A 4 -1.33 -8.56 -8.33
C HIS A 4 0.07 -9.02 -7.89
N CYS A 5 0.09 -9.90 -6.89
CA CYS A 5 1.27 -10.68 -6.51
C CYS A 5 0.80 -12.06 -6.06
N LYS A 6 1.71 -13.03 -5.84
CA LYS A 6 1.36 -14.43 -5.55
C LYS A 6 0.28 -14.61 -4.47
N ALA A 7 0.37 -13.88 -3.36
CA ALA A 7 -0.61 -13.97 -2.26
C ALA A 7 -1.60 -12.79 -2.21
N GLY A 8 -1.35 -11.74 -3.00
CA GLY A 8 -2.07 -10.47 -2.90
C GLY A 8 -2.04 -9.82 -1.50
N LYS A 9 -1.05 -10.12 -0.66
CA LYS A 9 -0.96 -9.59 0.71
C LYS A 9 0.06 -8.46 0.87
N SER A 10 1.23 -8.62 0.25
CA SER A 10 2.39 -7.77 0.52
C SER A 10 2.76 -6.88 -0.68
N ARG A 11 3.47 -7.41 -1.68
CA ARG A 11 3.97 -6.66 -2.86
C ARG A 11 2.91 -5.82 -3.59
N SER A 12 1.78 -6.42 -3.97
CA SER A 12 0.72 -5.70 -4.69
C SER A 12 0.04 -4.65 -3.81
N ALA A 13 -0.12 -4.93 -2.51
CA ALA A 13 -0.65 -3.94 -1.57
C ALA A 13 0.31 -2.76 -1.43
N ALA A 14 1.63 -3.02 -1.29
CA ALA A 14 2.65 -1.99 -1.21
C ALA A 14 2.68 -1.10 -2.47
N ALA A 15 2.59 -1.69 -3.67
CA ALA A 15 2.54 -0.93 -4.92
C ALA A 15 1.32 0.01 -4.99
N ILE A 16 0.13 -0.47 -4.59
CA ILE A 16 -1.08 0.37 -4.57
C ILE A 16 -0.97 1.46 -3.49
N LEU A 17 -0.41 1.15 -2.32
CA LEU A 17 -0.15 2.15 -1.28
C LEU A 17 0.78 3.25 -1.79
N ALA A 18 1.90 2.89 -2.43
CA ALA A 18 2.86 3.84 -2.99
C ALA A 18 2.20 4.76 -4.02
N TYR A 19 1.36 4.20 -4.90
CA TYR A 19 0.60 4.99 -5.86
C TYR A 19 -0.31 6.02 -5.16
N LEU A 20 -1.09 5.60 -4.16
CA LEU A 20 -1.98 6.49 -3.43
C LEU A 20 -1.21 7.57 -2.66
N VAL A 21 -0.04 7.26 -2.11
CA VAL A 21 0.80 8.22 -1.40
C VAL A 21 1.39 9.25 -2.37
N ILE A 22 2.07 8.80 -3.43
CA ILE A 22 2.84 9.67 -4.32
C ILE A 22 1.95 10.41 -5.33
N SER A 23 1.01 9.70 -5.96
CA SER A 23 0.23 10.26 -7.08
C SER A 23 -1.02 10.98 -6.60
N GLU A 24 -1.65 10.50 -5.52
CA GLU A 24 -2.89 11.07 -4.99
C GLU A 24 -2.66 11.98 -3.78
N ASN A 25 -1.41 12.14 -3.31
CA ASN A 25 -1.06 12.89 -2.08
C ASN A 25 -1.87 12.42 -0.86
N TRP A 26 -2.10 11.11 -0.72
CA TRP A 26 -2.75 10.58 0.47
C TRP A 26 -1.73 10.29 1.55
N THR A 27 -2.11 10.51 2.80
CA THR A 27 -1.35 9.96 3.91
C THR A 27 -1.32 8.43 3.84
N LEU A 28 -0.21 7.80 4.22
CA LEU A 28 -0.07 6.35 4.21
C LEU A 28 -1.17 5.71 5.06
N LYS A 29 -1.54 6.36 6.16
CA LYS A 29 -2.66 5.96 7.03
C LYS A 29 -4.00 5.96 6.30
N LYS A 30 -4.30 6.98 5.48
CA LYS A 30 -5.53 7.06 4.68
C LYS A 30 -5.52 5.97 3.60
N ALA A 31 -4.42 5.82 2.87
CA ALA A 31 -4.24 4.80 1.84
C ALA A 31 -4.42 3.38 2.40
N TYR A 32 -3.79 3.08 3.54
CA TYR A 32 -3.90 1.78 4.20
C TYR A 32 -5.34 1.47 4.60
N ARG A 33 -6.02 2.42 5.27
CA ARG A 33 -7.44 2.26 5.65
C ARG A 33 -8.35 2.04 4.44
N HIS A 34 -8.08 2.73 3.33
CA HIS A 34 -8.85 2.56 2.11
C HIS A 34 -8.71 1.14 1.53
N ILE A 35 -7.48 0.64 1.39
CA ILE A 35 -7.25 -0.70 0.84
C ILE A 35 -7.77 -1.79 1.78
N VAL A 36 -7.60 -1.65 3.10
CA VAL A 36 -8.10 -2.65 4.09
C VAL A 36 -9.62 -2.81 4.00
N LYS A 37 -10.38 -1.73 3.74
CA LYS A 37 -11.84 -1.83 3.53
C LYS A 37 -12.21 -2.73 2.35
N ALA A 38 -11.44 -2.66 1.26
CA ALA A 38 -11.66 -3.49 0.08
C ALA A 38 -11.01 -4.88 0.18
N ARG A 39 -9.91 -4.99 0.93
CA ARG A 39 -9.11 -6.22 1.08
C ARG A 39 -8.54 -6.31 2.50
N PRO A 40 -9.25 -6.94 3.44
CA PRO A 40 -8.86 -6.95 4.85
C PRO A 40 -7.53 -7.65 5.17
N ASN A 41 -7.14 -8.62 4.33
CA ASN A 41 -5.98 -9.49 4.57
C ASN A 41 -4.66 -8.95 3.98
N ILE A 42 -4.55 -7.64 3.71
CA ILE A 42 -3.27 -7.06 3.33
C ILE A 42 -2.31 -7.02 4.52
N SER A 43 -1.03 -7.23 4.23
CA SER A 43 0.05 -7.14 5.20
C SER A 43 1.35 -6.95 4.40
N PRO A 44 1.67 -5.70 3.99
CA PRO A 44 2.99 -5.35 3.50
C PRO A 44 4.05 -5.77 4.52
N ASN A 45 5.20 -6.26 4.05
CA ASN A 45 6.29 -6.58 4.97
C ASN A 45 6.88 -5.28 5.55
N ILE A 46 7.65 -5.41 6.64
CA ILE A 46 8.19 -4.25 7.34
C ILE A 46 9.09 -3.36 6.45
N GLY A 47 9.84 -3.96 5.51
CA GLY A 47 10.67 -3.21 4.56
C GLY A 47 9.86 -2.34 3.62
N PHE A 48 8.72 -2.85 3.11
CA PHE A 48 7.80 -2.04 2.32
C PHE A 48 7.14 -0.94 3.14
N VAL A 49 6.75 -1.21 4.39
CA VAL A 49 6.17 -0.16 5.25
C VAL A 49 7.18 0.96 5.51
N ALA A 50 8.43 0.60 5.81
CA ALA A 50 9.51 1.57 6.01
C ALA A 50 9.73 2.44 4.77
N GLU A 51 9.73 1.84 3.57
CA GLU A 51 9.89 2.60 2.34
C GLU A 51 8.68 3.50 2.04
N LEU A 52 7.46 3.02 2.30
CA LEU A 52 6.24 3.81 2.14
C LEU A 52 6.19 5.02 3.08
N MET A 53 6.75 4.90 4.30
CA MET A 53 6.85 6.04 5.23
C MET A 53 7.80 7.11 4.69
N LYS A 54 8.94 6.73 4.10
CA LYS A 54 9.87 7.68 3.47
C LYS A 54 9.26 8.39 2.25
N MET A 55 8.32 7.73 1.56
CA MET A 55 7.62 8.32 0.40
C MET A 55 6.54 9.33 0.80
N GLU A 56 6.06 9.30 2.05
CA GLU A 56 5.06 10.24 2.58
C GLU A 56 5.69 11.55 3.08
N GLU A 57 7.01 11.55 3.36
CA GLU A 57 7.80 12.74 3.71
C GLU A 57 8.10 13.63 2.50
#